data_AF-A0A484KSI5-F1
#
_entry.id   AF-A0A484KSI5-F1
#
_cell.length_a   1.000
_cell.length_b   1.000
_cell.length_c   1.000
_cell.angle_alpha   90.00
_cell.angle_beta   90.00
_cell.angle_gamma   90.00
#
_symmetry.space_group_name_H-M   'P 1'
#
loop_
_entity.id
_entity.type
_entity.pdbx_description
1 polymer ?
#
loop_
_entity_poly.entity_id
_entity_poly.type
_entity_poly.pdbx_seq_one_letter_code
_entity_poly.pdbx_strand_id
1 'polypeptide(L)'
;MLALRCFSAISIGRPEPTILLEKSVGSTVIKGLSNVKEEVYDGLDSFIAWELEFPLVTVKKALRILENEREWQKTIQLTKWMLSKGQGRTMGTYYSLLNALVEDGRLEEAEVLWNKLLSENHESIPRNFFEKMVRIYYQQEMHEKMFEIFADMEELGVRPSVRIVTMMGHVFKKLDMLDKYMKLEKKYPPPKWGYKYFKGKRVKIRIKDSELDND
;
A
#
# COMPACT_ATOMS: atom_id res chain seq x y z
N MET A 1 -10.75 38.78 -26.39
CA MET A 1 -9.45 38.29 -26.89
C MET A 1 -9.38 36.78 -26.63
N LEU A 2 -10.04 35.98 -27.46
CA LEU A 2 -9.91 34.52 -27.55
C LEU A 2 -10.30 34.20 -29.01
N ALA A 3 -9.30 34.20 -29.89
CA ALA A 3 -9.49 33.91 -31.29
C ALA A 3 -9.31 32.41 -31.52
N LEU A 4 -10.43 31.73 -31.72
CA LEU A 4 -10.50 30.48 -32.47
C LEU A 4 -9.95 30.75 -33.88
N ARG A 5 -8.93 30.01 -34.30
CA ARG A 5 -8.64 29.80 -35.71
C ARG A 5 -8.43 28.32 -35.98
N CYS A 6 -9.42 27.75 -36.65
CA CYS A 6 -9.28 26.52 -37.40
C CYS A 6 -8.20 26.69 -38.47
N PHE A 7 -7.24 25.78 -38.54
CA PHE A 7 -6.47 25.52 -39.74
C PHE A 7 -6.50 24.02 -40.02
N SER A 8 -7.21 23.67 -41.09
CA SER A 8 -7.08 22.39 -41.77
C SER A 8 -5.83 22.41 -42.64
N ALA A 9 -4.93 21.45 -42.48
CA ALA A 9 -4.07 20.94 -43.56
C ALA A 9 -3.45 19.60 -43.15
N ILE A 10 -3.76 18.57 -43.93
CA ILE A 10 -3.08 17.28 -43.94
C ILE A 10 -1.71 17.48 -44.58
N SER A 11 -0.61 17.14 -43.89
CA SER A 11 0.67 16.86 -44.53
C SER A 11 1.53 15.91 -43.70
N ILE A 12 2.08 14.94 -44.44
CA ILE A 12 2.77 13.74 -44.02
C ILE A 12 4.15 14.09 -43.44
N GLY A 13 4.46 13.53 -42.27
CA GLY A 13 5.83 13.19 -41.86
C GLY A 13 6.75 14.34 -41.39
N ARG A 14 6.64 14.70 -40.11
CA ARG A 14 7.76 15.04 -39.19
C ARG A 14 7.22 15.09 -37.75
N PRO A 15 7.88 14.51 -36.73
CA PRO A 15 7.51 14.75 -35.35
C PRO A 15 8.04 16.13 -34.92
N GLU A 16 7.14 17.10 -34.80
CA GLU A 16 7.38 18.43 -34.24
C GLU A 16 7.34 18.39 -32.68
N PRO A 17 7.78 19.45 -31.96
CA PRO A 17 8.23 19.39 -30.55
C PRO A 17 7.12 19.22 -29.48
N THR A 18 5.96 18.70 -29.86
CA THR A 18 4.76 18.49 -29.04
C THR A 18 4.98 17.51 -27.88
N ILE A 19 5.89 16.55 -28.03
CA ILE A 19 6.14 15.46 -27.08
C ILE A 19 6.69 15.97 -25.72
N LEU A 20 7.32 17.15 -25.68
CA LEU A 20 7.83 17.72 -24.43
C LEU A 20 6.77 18.52 -23.66
N LEU A 21 5.80 19.12 -24.37
CA LEU A 21 4.68 19.81 -23.74
C LEU A 21 3.66 18.78 -23.19
N GLU A 22 3.39 17.68 -23.90
CA GLU A 22 2.46 16.64 -23.45
C GLU A 22 2.92 15.90 -22.18
N LYS A 23 4.23 15.67 -22.02
CA LYS A 23 4.79 15.11 -20.77
C LYS A 23 4.60 16.03 -19.56
N SER A 24 4.53 17.34 -19.78
CA SER A 24 4.20 18.34 -18.75
C SER A 24 2.69 18.42 -18.49
N VAL A 25 1.87 18.25 -19.53
CA VAL A 25 0.39 18.25 -19.45
C VAL A 25 -0.10 17.10 -18.58
N GLY A 26 0.43 15.88 -18.73
CA GLY A 26 0.01 14.74 -17.89
C GLY A 26 0.23 14.98 -16.39
N SER A 27 1.34 15.62 -15.99
CA SER A 27 1.57 16.01 -14.59
C SER A 27 0.66 17.15 -14.13
N THR A 28 0.21 18.01 -15.04
CA THR A 28 -0.66 19.17 -14.75
C THR A 28 -2.12 18.73 -14.60
N VAL A 29 -2.60 17.84 -15.49
CA VAL A 29 -3.93 17.23 -15.41
C VAL A 29 -4.09 16.45 -14.11
N ILE A 30 -3.06 15.69 -13.69
CA ILE A 30 -3.15 14.87 -12.48
C ILE A 30 -3.15 15.73 -11.19
N LYS A 31 -2.48 16.90 -11.20
CA LYS A 31 -2.53 17.84 -10.08
C LYS A 31 -3.86 18.61 -10.01
N GLY A 32 -4.44 18.92 -11.17
CA GLY A 32 -5.74 19.58 -11.32
C GLY A 32 -6.95 18.66 -11.20
N LEU A 33 -6.77 17.38 -10.85
CA LEU A 33 -7.88 16.45 -10.68
C LEU A 33 -8.86 16.98 -9.63
N SER A 34 -10.12 17.05 -10.03
CA SER A 34 -11.26 17.30 -9.15
C SER A 34 -11.39 16.18 -8.12
N ASN A 35 -12.16 16.43 -7.06
CA ASN A 35 -12.56 15.35 -6.15
C ASN A 35 -13.81 14.61 -6.66
N VAL A 36 -14.42 15.06 -7.75
CA VAL A 36 -15.58 14.43 -8.38
C VAL A 36 -15.11 13.29 -9.29
N LYS A 37 -15.55 12.07 -8.98
CA LYS A 37 -15.13 10.84 -9.68
C LYS A 37 -15.31 10.94 -11.20
N GLU A 38 -16.46 11.43 -11.67
CA GLU A 38 -16.80 11.51 -13.09
C GLU A 38 -15.85 12.46 -13.84
N GLU A 39 -15.64 13.68 -13.31
CA GLU A 39 -14.70 14.65 -13.89
C GLU A 39 -13.27 14.10 -13.98
N VAL A 40 -12.82 13.35 -12.97
CA VAL A 40 -11.49 12.72 -12.98
C VAL A 40 -11.42 11.63 -14.04
N TYR A 41 -12.43 10.78 -14.16
CA TYR A 41 -12.41 9.66 -15.10
C TYR A 41 -12.52 10.16 -16.54
N ASP A 42 -13.40 11.13 -16.81
CA ASP A 42 -13.56 11.74 -18.13
C ASP A 42 -12.30 12.51 -18.57
N GLY A 43 -11.68 13.24 -17.64
CA GLY A 43 -10.42 13.94 -17.88
C GLY A 43 -9.27 12.98 -18.18
N LEU A 44 -9.17 11.88 -17.42
CA LEU A 44 -8.15 10.85 -17.63
C LEU A 44 -8.41 10.03 -18.91
N ASP A 45 -9.67 9.74 -19.23
CA ASP A 45 -10.06 9.03 -20.46
C ASP A 45 -9.80 9.88 -21.70
N SER A 46 -10.09 11.17 -21.65
CA SER A 46 -9.76 12.13 -22.72
C SER A 46 -8.24 12.26 -22.92
N PHE A 47 -7.48 12.18 -21.83
CA PHE A 47 -6.00 12.23 -21.88
C PHE A 47 -5.41 11.03 -22.61
N ILE A 48 -5.91 9.82 -22.36
CA ILE A 48 -5.40 8.60 -23.03
C ILE A 48 -5.99 8.36 -24.41
N ALA A 49 -7.08 9.05 -24.79
CA ALA A 49 -7.81 8.79 -26.05
C ALA A 49 -6.95 8.93 -27.31
N TRP A 50 -5.90 9.75 -27.25
CA TRP A 50 -4.98 10.00 -28.36
C TRP A 50 -3.60 9.34 -28.18
N GLU A 51 -3.40 8.64 -27.06
CA GLU A 51 -2.13 7.97 -26.77
C GLU A 51 -2.13 6.54 -27.35
N LEU A 52 -1.07 6.21 -28.08
CA LEU A 52 -0.88 4.88 -28.67
C LEU A 52 -0.58 3.80 -27.61
N GLU A 53 0.07 4.19 -26.50
CA GLU A 53 0.43 3.32 -25.39
C GLU A 53 -0.01 3.94 -24.06
N PHE A 54 -0.46 3.10 -23.12
CA PHE A 54 -0.89 3.60 -21.81
C PHE A 54 0.27 4.31 -21.08
N PRO A 55 0.07 5.51 -20.52
CA PRO A 55 1.13 6.37 -20.00
C PRO A 55 1.56 5.94 -18.58
N LEU A 56 1.92 4.66 -18.42
CA LEU A 56 2.15 4.03 -17.11
C LEU A 56 3.21 4.75 -16.28
N VAL A 57 4.27 5.25 -16.93
CA VAL A 57 5.37 5.98 -16.26
C VAL A 57 4.85 7.30 -15.68
N THR A 58 4.07 8.05 -16.45
CA THR A 58 3.48 9.34 -16.03
C THR A 58 2.51 9.12 -14.88
N VAL A 59 1.61 8.14 -15.00
CA VAL A 59 0.61 7.80 -13.96
C VAL A 59 1.31 7.35 -12.68
N LYS A 60 2.31 6.46 -12.74
CA LYS A 60 3.09 6.04 -11.57
C LYS A 60 3.82 7.19 -10.90
N LYS A 61 4.42 8.10 -11.68
CA LYS A 61 5.09 9.28 -11.15
C LYS A 61 4.10 10.17 -10.41
N ALA A 62 2.92 10.36 -10.97
CA ALA A 62 1.90 11.19 -10.36
C ALA A 62 1.28 10.57 -9.10
N LEU A 63 1.03 9.25 -9.09
CA LEU A 63 0.65 8.52 -7.87
C LEU A 63 1.64 8.76 -6.73
N ARG A 64 2.95 8.66 -7.01
CA ARG A 64 3.98 8.93 -6.01
C ARG A 64 3.94 10.38 -5.48
N ILE A 65 3.64 11.35 -6.35
CA ILE A 65 3.50 12.76 -5.94
C ILE A 65 2.27 12.91 -5.03
N LEU A 66 1.11 12.40 -5.44
CA LEU A 66 -0.13 12.45 -4.67
C LEU A 66 0.00 11.77 -3.30
N GLU A 67 0.67 10.60 -3.24
CA GLU A 67 0.96 9.91 -1.99
C GLU A 67 1.85 10.73 -1.05
N ASN A 68 2.87 11.41 -1.59
CA ASN A 68 3.75 12.29 -0.82
C ASN A 68 3.02 13.54 -0.31
N GLU A 69 2.12 14.10 -1.13
CA GLU A 69 1.26 15.25 -0.80
C GLU A 69 0.08 14.85 0.10
N ARG A 70 -0.13 13.54 0.35
CA ARG A 70 -1.24 12.96 1.14
C ARG A 70 -2.62 13.26 0.54
N GLU A 71 -2.68 13.42 -0.77
CA GLU A 71 -3.92 13.59 -1.53
C GLU A 71 -4.60 12.22 -1.72
N TRP A 72 -5.13 11.65 -0.63
CA TRP A 72 -5.61 10.27 -0.59
C TRP A 72 -6.80 10.02 -1.51
N GLN A 73 -7.76 10.95 -1.57
CA GLN A 73 -8.91 10.85 -2.47
C GLN A 73 -8.48 10.74 -3.93
N LYS A 74 -7.57 11.61 -4.38
CA LYS A 74 -7.01 11.59 -5.74
C LYS A 74 -6.19 10.33 -5.99
N THR A 75 -5.41 9.90 -5.01
CA THR A 75 -4.64 8.63 -5.07
C THR A 75 -5.57 7.44 -5.30
N ILE A 76 -6.69 7.37 -4.56
CA ILE A 76 -7.70 6.31 -4.70
C ILE A 76 -8.32 6.36 -6.09
N GLN A 77 -8.74 7.54 -6.56
CA GLN A 77 -9.39 7.71 -7.86
C GLN A 77 -8.47 7.32 -9.00
N LEU A 78 -7.24 7.85 -9.03
CA LEU A 78 -6.25 7.55 -10.07
C LEU A 78 -5.86 6.07 -10.06
N THR A 79 -5.72 5.45 -8.89
CA THR A 79 -5.40 4.02 -8.78
C THR A 79 -6.56 3.15 -9.26
N LYS A 80 -7.80 3.44 -8.85
CA LYS A 80 -8.99 2.70 -9.33
C LYS A 80 -9.19 2.85 -10.83
N TRP A 81 -8.98 4.05 -11.38
CA TRP A 81 -9.02 4.30 -12.82
C TRP A 81 -7.97 3.46 -13.55
N MET A 82 -6.70 3.49 -13.11
CA MET A 82 -5.62 2.71 -13.72
C MET A 82 -5.93 1.20 -13.72
N LEU A 83 -6.45 0.67 -12.60
CA LEU A 83 -6.85 -0.73 -12.50
C LEU A 83 -8.04 -1.07 -13.41
N SER A 84 -8.99 -0.14 -13.60
CA SER A 84 -10.15 -0.32 -14.49
C SER A 84 -9.75 -0.46 -15.96
N LYS A 85 -8.63 0.16 -16.38
CA LYS A 85 -8.04 0.00 -17.72
C LYS A 85 -7.21 -1.28 -17.85
N GLY A 86 -7.20 -2.14 -16.83
CA GLY A 86 -6.39 -3.35 -16.77
C GLY A 86 -4.91 -3.10 -16.52
N GLN A 87 -4.52 -1.87 -16.16
CA GLN A 87 -3.13 -1.46 -16.02
C GLN A 87 -2.68 -1.49 -14.55
N GLY A 88 -1.38 -1.69 -14.34
CA GLY A 88 -0.79 -1.59 -13.00
C GLY A 88 -1.27 -2.64 -12.00
N ARG A 89 -1.74 -3.81 -12.46
CA ARG A 89 -2.15 -4.93 -11.59
C ARG A 89 -0.94 -5.57 -10.89
N THR A 90 -0.42 -4.90 -9.87
CA THR A 90 0.74 -5.33 -9.09
C THR A 90 0.43 -5.25 -7.59
N MET A 91 1.10 -6.06 -6.77
CA MET A 91 0.96 -5.98 -5.31
C MET A 91 1.32 -4.60 -4.75
N GLY A 92 2.28 -3.90 -5.36
CA GLY A 92 2.61 -2.52 -4.99
C GLY A 92 1.42 -1.58 -5.17
N THR A 93 0.73 -1.66 -6.32
CA THR A 93 -0.46 -0.84 -6.60
C THR A 93 -1.62 -1.18 -5.66
N TYR A 94 -1.86 -2.45 -5.38
CA TYR A 94 -2.89 -2.84 -4.42
C TYR A 94 -2.57 -2.38 -2.99
N TYR A 95 -1.30 -2.44 -2.58
CA TYR A 95 -0.87 -1.93 -1.29
C TYR A 95 -1.06 -0.41 -1.19
N SER A 96 -0.69 0.34 -2.24
CA SER A 96 -0.93 1.79 -2.33
C SER A 96 -2.41 2.12 -2.20
N LEU A 97 -3.29 1.39 -2.91
CA LEU A 97 -4.73 1.58 -2.82
C LEU A 97 -5.26 1.28 -1.41
N LEU A 98 -4.86 0.16 -0.82
CA LEU A 98 -5.23 -0.22 0.55
C LEU A 98 -4.80 0.87 1.54
N ASN A 99 -3.55 1.33 1.42
CA ASN A 99 -3.03 2.39 2.27
C ASN A 99 -3.83 3.69 2.11
N ALA A 100 -4.08 4.13 0.88
CA ALA A 100 -4.82 5.36 0.62
C ALA A 100 -6.26 5.29 1.13
N LEU A 101 -6.98 4.18 0.95
CA LEU A 101 -8.33 3.98 1.49
C LEU A 101 -8.36 4.12 3.01
N VAL A 102 -7.38 3.52 3.69
CA VAL A 102 -7.26 3.59 5.15
C VAL A 102 -6.97 5.01 5.62
N GLU A 103 -6.02 5.70 4.98
CA GLU A 103 -5.66 7.06 5.37
C GLU A 103 -6.77 8.09 5.03
N ASP A 104 -7.63 7.78 4.05
CA ASP A 104 -8.85 8.55 3.73
C ASP A 104 -10.05 8.22 4.66
N GLY A 105 -9.87 7.30 5.62
CA GLY A 105 -10.92 6.90 6.57
C GLY A 105 -11.96 5.91 6.01
N ARG A 106 -11.75 5.35 4.82
CA ARG A 106 -12.66 4.43 4.13
C ARG A 106 -12.34 2.98 4.45
N LEU A 107 -12.40 2.62 5.73
CA LEU A 107 -12.01 1.29 6.21
C LEU A 107 -12.85 0.16 5.58
N GLU A 108 -14.16 0.35 5.42
CA GLU A 108 -15.03 -0.68 4.81
C GLU A 108 -14.58 -1.05 3.39
N GLU A 109 -14.23 -0.06 2.57
CA GLU A 109 -13.69 -0.32 1.22
C GLU A 109 -12.31 -0.97 1.24
N ALA A 110 -11.48 -0.62 2.23
CA ALA A 110 -10.20 -1.26 2.44
C ALA A 110 -10.37 -2.74 2.80
N GLU A 111 -11.36 -3.09 3.63
CA GLU A 111 -11.70 -4.47 3.98
C GLU A 111 -12.23 -5.27 2.79
N VAL A 112 -13.08 -4.67 1.96
CA VAL A 112 -13.55 -5.30 0.71
C VAL A 112 -12.36 -5.60 -0.22
N LEU A 113 -11.42 -4.66 -0.37
CA LEU A 113 -10.20 -4.88 -1.14
C LEU A 113 -9.33 -5.98 -0.51
N TRP A 114 -9.14 -5.96 0.80
CA TRP A 114 -8.37 -6.98 1.53
C TRP A 114 -8.92 -8.39 1.29
N ASN A 115 -10.23 -8.58 1.50
CA ASN A 115 -10.89 -9.88 1.34
C ASN A 115 -10.80 -10.38 -0.10
N LYS A 116 -10.97 -9.47 -1.08
CA LYS A 116 -10.79 -9.79 -2.50
C LYS A 116 -9.37 -10.30 -2.74
N LEU A 117 -8.35 -9.56 -2.30
CA LEU A 117 -6.96 -9.95 -2.50
C LEU A 117 -6.66 -11.29 -1.84
N LEU A 118 -7.18 -11.53 -0.64
CA LEU A 118 -6.96 -12.77 0.11
C LEU A 118 -7.55 -13.98 -0.64
N SER A 119 -8.77 -13.84 -1.16
CA SER A 119 -9.43 -14.89 -1.95
C SER A 119 -8.74 -15.17 -3.29
N GLU A 120 -8.19 -14.13 -3.95
CA GLU A 120 -7.55 -14.26 -5.26
C GLU A 120 -6.09 -14.74 -5.15
N ASN A 121 -5.41 -14.48 -4.02
CA ASN A 121 -3.97 -14.62 -3.89
C ASN A 121 -3.52 -15.41 -2.65
N HIS A 122 -4.38 -16.24 -2.06
CA HIS A 122 -4.18 -17.08 -0.85
C HIS A 122 -2.80 -16.97 -0.18
N GLU A 123 -1.77 -17.65 -0.72
CA GLU A 123 -0.43 -17.74 -0.11
C GLU A 123 0.58 -16.67 -0.60
N SER A 124 0.22 -15.88 -1.60
CA SER A 124 1.10 -14.93 -2.27
C SER A 124 0.98 -13.50 -1.74
N ILE A 125 0.11 -13.25 -0.75
CA ILE A 125 -0.01 -11.91 -0.17
C ILE A 125 1.25 -11.55 0.62
N PRO A 126 1.90 -10.42 0.30
CA PRO A 126 3.06 -9.99 1.05
C PRO A 126 2.72 -9.64 2.50
N ARG A 127 3.62 -10.00 3.43
CA ARG A 127 3.51 -9.76 4.90
C ARG A 127 3.05 -8.35 5.28
N ASN A 128 3.50 -7.33 4.57
CA ASN A 128 3.19 -5.93 4.89
C ASN A 128 1.69 -5.61 4.80
N PHE A 129 0.91 -6.35 4.02
CA PHE A 129 -0.55 -6.17 4.01
C PHE A 129 -1.17 -6.60 5.34
N PHE A 130 -0.83 -7.80 5.83
CA PHE A 130 -1.28 -8.28 7.14
C PHE A 130 -0.86 -7.30 8.25
N GLU A 131 0.39 -6.83 8.22
CA GLU A 131 0.89 -5.84 9.18
C GLU A 131 0.09 -4.53 9.16
N LYS A 132 -0.33 -4.08 7.97
CA LYS A 132 -1.17 -2.89 7.83
C LYS A 132 -2.56 -3.13 8.46
N MET A 133 -3.23 -4.25 8.13
CA MET A 133 -4.56 -4.58 8.66
C MET A 133 -4.55 -4.74 10.18
N VAL A 134 -3.61 -5.52 10.74
CA VAL A 134 -3.47 -5.68 12.20
C VAL A 134 -3.28 -4.32 12.88
N ARG A 135 -2.42 -3.46 12.33
CA ARG A 135 -2.17 -2.14 12.91
C ARG A 135 -3.43 -1.28 12.96
N ILE A 136 -4.24 -1.30 11.91
CA ILE A 136 -5.47 -0.51 11.84
C ILE A 136 -6.47 -1.00 12.88
N TYR A 137 -6.72 -2.31 12.92
CA TYR A 137 -7.66 -2.88 13.90
C TYR A 137 -7.20 -2.69 15.34
N TYR A 138 -5.89 -2.75 15.58
CA TYR A 138 -5.33 -2.41 16.88
C TYR A 138 -5.61 -0.95 17.28
N GLN A 139 -5.42 -0.01 16.35
CA GLN A 139 -5.63 1.43 16.61
C GLN A 139 -7.11 1.79 16.81
N GLN A 140 -8.02 1.07 16.16
CA GLN A 140 -9.48 1.27 16.25
C GLN A 140 -10.14 0.40 17.32
N GLU A 141 -9.36 -0.29 18.16
CA GLU A 141 -9.84 -1.23 19.19
C GLU A 141 -10.74 -2.36 18.66
N MET A 142 -10.63 -2.70 17.37
CA MET A 142 -11.36 -3.77 16.71
C MET A 142 -10.68 -5.12 16.96
N HIS A 143 -10.66 -5.54 18.23
CA HIS A 143 -9.85 -6.67 18.70
C HIS A 143 -10.20 -8.01 18.03
N GLU A 144 -11.48 -8.26 17.73
CA GLU A 144 -11.92 -9.49 17.06
C GLU A 144 -11.32 -9.62 15.65
N LYS A 145 -11.47 -8.58 14.81
CA LYS A 145 -10.86 -8.56 13.47
C LYS A 145 -9.34 -8.62 13.53
N MET A 146 -8.73 -8.02 14.54
CA MET A 146 -7.28 -8.14 14.77
C MET A 146 -6.87 -9.61 15.01
N PHE A 147 -7.67 -10.37 15.76
CA PHE A 147 -7.42 -11.78 16.02
C PHE A 147 -7.63 -12.65 14.77
N GLU A 148 -8.63 -12.34 13.95
CA GLU A 148 -8.86 -13.00 12.65
C GLU A 148 -7.63 -12.86 11.76
N ILE A 149 -7.14 -11.63 11.53
CA ILE A 149 -5.93 -11.43 10.71
C ILE A 149 -4.72 -12.16 11.30
N PHE A 150 -4.58 -12.19 12.63
CA PHE A 150 -3.48 -12.92 13.25
C PHE A 150 -3.60 -14.43 13.04
N ALA A 151 -4.80 -14.99 13.10
CA ALA A 151 -5.05 -16.40 12.79
C ALA A 151 -4.74 -16.70 11.32
N ASP A 152 -5.21 -15.87 10.38
CA ASP A 152 -4.91 -16.00 8.94
C ASP A 152 -3.40 -16.02 8.68
N MET A 153 -2.64 -15.16 9.37
CA MET A 153 -1.17 -15.17 9.27
C MET A 153 -0.57 -16.51 9.70
N GLU A 154 -1.09 -17.12 10.77
CA GLU A 154 -0.61 -18.42 11.25
C GLU A 154 -0.99 -19.56 10.30
N GLU A 155 -2.22 -19.55 9.80
CA GLU A 155 -2.75 -20.55 8.86
C GLU A 155 -2.01 -20.52 7.52
N LEU A 156 -1.71 -19.32 7.01
CA LEU A 156 -0.97 -19.12 5.75
C LEU A 156 0.56 -19.22 5.93
N GLY A 157 1.05 -19.57 7.12
CA GLY A 157 2.50 -19.69 7.39
C GLY A 157 3.25 -18.35 7.37
N VAL A 158 2.56 -17.22 7.36
CA VAL A 158 3.14 -15.87 7.40
C VAL A 158 3.53 -15.53 8.83
N ARG A 159 4.81 -15.78 9.18
CA ARG A 159 5.31 -15.49 10.54
C ARG A 159 5.04 -14.03 10.96
N PRO A 160 4.33 -13.74 12.05
CA PRO A 160 4.12 -12.38 12.55
C PRO A 160 5.43 -11.67 12.90
N SER A 161 5.47 -10.33 12.75
CA SER A 161 6.60 -9.54 13.23
C SER A 161 6.53 -9.31 14.74
N VAL A 162 7.66 -8.96 15.35
CA VAL A 162 7.73 -8.64 16.79
C VAL A 162 6.69 -7.59 17.17
N ARG A 163 6.47 -6.59 16.31
CA ARG A 163 5.48 -5.54 16.54
C ARG A 163 4.07 -6.10 16.62
N ILE A 164 3.67 -7.00 15.71
CA ILE A 164 2.37 -7.67 15.76
C ILE A 164 2.22 -8.47 17.05
N VAL A 165 3.23 -9.29 17.39
CA VAL A 165 3.20 -10.12 18.61
C VAL A 165 3.04 -9.25 19.85
N THR A 166 3.75 -8.11 19.93
CA THR A 166 3.60 -7.17 21.04
C THR A 166 2.20 -6.56 21.09
N MET A 167 1.62 -6.15 19.95
CA MET A 167 0.26 -5.63 19.90
C MET A 167 -0.77 -6.68 20.36
N MET A 168 -0.64 -7.92 19.89
CA MET A 168 -1.50 -9.05 20.30
C MET A 168 -1.39 -9.30 21.80
N GLY A 169 -0.17 -9.33 22.34
CA GLY A 169 0.07 -9.52 23.76
C GLY A 169 -0.54 -8.40 24.62
N HIS A 170 -0.46 -7.15 24.15
CA HIS A 170 -1.12 -6.02 24.82
C HIS A 170 -2.64 -6.20 24.86
N VAL A 171 -3.26 -6.55 23.73
CA VAL A 171 -4.72 -6.78 23.66
C VAL A 171 -5.14 -7.96 24.54
N PHE A 172 -4.42 -9.08 24.51
CA PHE A 172 -4.75 -10.23 25.37
C PHE A 172 -4.69 -9.87 26.85
N LYS A 173 -3.70 -9.09 27.29
CA LYS A 173 -3.66 -8.61 28.68
C LYS A 173 -4.81 -7.65 28.99
N LYS A 174 -5.11 -6.71 28.09
CA LYS A 174 -6.20 -5.73 28.26
C LYS A 174 -7.56 -6.44 28.43
N LEU A 175 -7.76 -7.56 27.75
CA LEU A 175 -8.99 -8.36 27.77
C LEU A 175 -8.95 -9.53 28.79
N ASP A 176 -7.95 -9.57 29.68
CA ASP A 176 -7.74 -10.62 30.67
C ASP A 176 -7.65 -12.06 30.09
N MET A 177 -7.20 -12.18 28.84
CA MET A 177 -7.01 -13.44 28.12
C MET A 177 -5.63 -14.04 28.40
N LEU A 178 -5.28 -14.23 29.67
CA LEU A 178 -3.93 -14.59 30.10
C LEU A 178 -3.44 -15.93 29.51
N ASP A 179 -4.32 -16.92 29.35
CA ASP A 179 -3.97 -18.19 28.72
C ASP A 179 -3.48 -18.02 27.28
N LYS A 180 -4.13 -17.14 26.51
CA LYS A 180 -3.72 -16.82 25.14
C LYS A 180 -2.42 -16.03 25.12
N TYR A 181 -2.24 -15.12 26.06
CA TYR A 181 -0.97 -14.39 26.23
C TYR A 181 0.20 -15.34 26.50
N MET A 182 0.06 -16.29 27.43
CA MET A 182 1.13 -17.25 27.76
C MET A 182 1.47 -18.15 26.56
N LYS A 183 0.46 -18.60 25.81
CA LYS A 183 0.67 -19.35 24.56
C LYS A 183 1.42 -18.51 23.51
N LEU A 184 1.06 -17.23 23.38
CA LEU A 184 1.70 -16.30 22.45
C LEU A 184 3.19 -16.10 22.80
N GLU A 185 3.53 -15.85 24.06
CA GLU A 185 4.93 -15.67 24.50
C GLU A 185 5.76 -16.93 24.31
N LYS A 186 5.18 -18.10 24.57
CA LYS A 186 5.86 -19.38 24.35
C LYS A 186 6.14 -19.61 22.86
N LYS A 187 5.20 -19.29 21.98
CA LYS A 187 5.33 -19.49 20.53
C LYS A 187 6.24 -18.44 19.87
N TYR A 188 6.19 -17.20 20.35
CA TYR A 188 6.94 -16.07 19.82
C TYR A 188 7.70 -15.35 20.94
N PRO A 189 8.76 -15.97 21.47
CA PRO A 189 9.53 -15.36 22.56
C PRO A 189 10.15 -14.04 22.10
N PRO A 190 10.21 -13.03 22.99
CA PRO A 190 10.85 -11.77 22.67
C PRO A 190 12.33 -12.01 22.33
N PRO A 191 12.87 -11.32 21.30
CA PRO A 191 14.26 -11.50 20.92
C PRO A 191 15.19 -11.12 22.08
N LYS A 192 16.01 -12.08 22.53
CA LYS A 192 17.06 -11.83 23.52
C LYS A 192 18.23 -11.10 22.87
N TRP A 193 18.81 -10.16 23.59
CA TRP A 193 19.93 -9.36 23.13
C TRP A 193 21.13 -9.57 24.03
N GLY A 194 22.27 -9.82 23.41
CA GLY A 194 23.57 -9.94 24.05
C GLY A 194 24.50 -8.83 23.58
N TYR A 195 25.71 -8.84 24.11
CA TYR A 195 26.76 -7.92 23.70
C TYR A 195 28.01 -8.70 23.34
N LYS A 196 28.62 -8.36 22.21
CA LYS A 196 29.87 -8.94 21.75
C LYS A 196 30.86 -7.82 21.45
N TYR A 197 32.12 -8.04 21.83
CA TYR A 197 33.19 -7.10 21.51
C TYR A 197 33.76 -7.42 20.13
N PHE A 198 33.76 -6.42 19.24
CA PHE A 198 34.42 -6.49 17.95
C PHE A 198 35.42 -5.33 17.87
N LYS A 199 36.72 -5.65 17.73
CA LYS A 199 37.81 -4.66 17.66
C LYS A 199 37.76 -3.64 18.82
N GLY A 200 37.53 -4.13 20.05
CA GLY A 200 37.43 -3.29 21.26
C GLY A 200 36.11 -2.51 21.41
N LYS A 201 35.20 -2.54 20.42
CA LYS A 201 33.87 -1.90 20.52
C LYS A 201 32.80 -2.89 20.92
N ARG A 202 31.98 -2.53 21.92
CA ARG A 202 30.81 -3.32 22.36
C ARG A 202 29.67 -3.15 21.36
N VAL A 203 29.26 -4.23 20.71
CA VAL A 203 28.16 -4.26 19.75
C VAL A 203 27.01 -5.08 20.33
N LYS A 204 25.79 -4.54 20.29
CA LYS A 204 24.57 -5.25 20.68
C LYS A 204 24.20 -6.24 19.57
N ILE A 205 24.12 -7.52 19.91
CA ILE A 205 23.80 -8.60 18.97
C ILE A 205 22.54 -9.33 19.44
N ARG A 206 21.76 -9.87 18.49
CA ARG A 206 20.62 -10.72 18.82
C ARG A 206 21.15 -12.13 19.10
N ILE A 207 20.87 -12.66 20.29
CA ILE A 207 21.23 -14.03 20.66
C ILE A 207 20.24 -14.97 19.96
N LYS A 208 20.73 -15.99 19.26
CA LYS A 208 19.86 -17.03 18.69
C LYS A 208 19.50 -18.06 19.76
N ASP A 209 18.31 -18.64 19.69
CA ASP A 209 17.83 -19.57 20.71
C ASP A 209 18.76 -20.79 20.90
N SER A 210 19.49 -21.21 19.86
CA SER A 210 20.49 -22.30 19.90
C SER A 210 21.75 -22.00 20.73
N GLU A 211 21.97 -20.76 21.16
CA GLU A 211 23.13 -20.36 21.98
C GLU A 211 22.80 -20.27 23.47
N LEU A 212 21.53 -20.47 23.86
CA LEU A 212 21.04 -20.30 25.23
C LEU A 212 21.04 -21.59 26.06
N ASP A 213 21.24 -22.75 25.42
CA ASP A 213 21.25 -24.06 26.09
C ASP A 213 22.67 -24.52 26.47
N ASN A 214 23.69 -23.65 26.33
CA ASN A 214 25.10 -23.97 26.57
C ASN A 214 25.70 -23.35 27.85
N ASP A 215 24.87 -22.81 28.75
CA ASP A 215 25.29 -22.27 30.06
C ASP A 215 24.65 -23.04 31.22
#